data_AF-A0A645HFW9-F1
#
_entry.id   AF-A0A645HFW9-F1
#
_cell.length_a   1.000
_cell.length_b   1.000
_cell.length_c   1.000
_cell.angle_alpha   90.00
_cell.angle_beta   90.00
_cell.angle_gamma   90.00
#
_symmetry.space_group_name_H-M   'P 1'
#
loop_
_entity.id
_entity.type
_entity.pdbx_description
1 polymer ?
#
loop_
_entity_poly.entity_id
_entity_poly.type
_entity_poly.pdbx_seq_one_letter_code
_entity_poly.pdbx_strand_id
1 'polypeptide(L)'
;MYATVENYLNSVLKNGDYVAINAYVPRNEANEDLLTTFRGKIVSEFKKATTLGFGPRFLHSTGQLHKGGADNGVFIQITADPLEDIEIPTEGISFGTLVRAQSIGDFEALEARGRRVIRIHLPKPDHIHLIK
;
A
#
# COMPACT_ATOMS: atom_id res chain seq x y z
N MET A 1 14.02 2.86 -0.21
CA MET A 1 12.78 2.05 -0.12
C MET A 1 12.83 0.85 -1.04
N TYR A 2 13.23 1.04 -2.31
CA TYR A 2 13.19 -0.03 -3.31
C TYR A 2 13.89 -1.30 -2.84
N ALA A 3 15.15 -1.21 -2.37
CA ALA A 3 15.89 -2.36 -1.85
C ALA A 3 15.18 -3.10 -0.70
N THR A 4 14.48 -2.38 0.18
CA THR A 4 13.69 -3.00 1.27
C THR A 4 12.53 -3.83 0.71
N VAL A 5 11.82 -3.27 -0.28
CA VAL A 5 10.72 -3.97 -0.96
C VAL A 5 11.25 -5.15 -1.76
N GLU A 6 12.33 -4.96 -2.52
CA GLU A 6 12.99 -6.00 -3.30
C GLU A 6 13.42 -7.17 -2.42
N ASN A 7 14.13 -6.91 -1.32
CA ASN A 7 14.54 -7.93 -0.36
C ASN A 7 13.33 -8.67 0.23
N TYR A 8 12.29 -7.93 0.61
CA TYR A 8 11.06 -8.52 1.12
C TYR A 8 10.41 -9.43 0.08
N LEU A 9 10.19 -8.94 -1.15
CA LEU A 9 9.58 -9.70 -2.24
C LEU A 9 10.37 -10.96 -2.59
N ASN A 10 11.71 -10.86 -2.67
CA ASN A 10 12.59 -12.02 -2.87
C ASN A 10 12.43 -13.08 -1.77
N SER A 11 12.18 -12.67 -0.53
CA SER A 11 12.02 -13.60 0.59
C SER A 11 10.66 -14.28 0.68
N VAL A 12 9.59 -13.70 0.11
CA VAL A 12 8.21 -14.17 0.34
C VAL A 12 7.46 -14.62 -0.91
N LEU A 13 7.90 -14.23 -2.11
CA LEU A 13 7.20 -14.54 -3.36
C LEU A 13 7.31 -16.02 -3.74
N LYS A 14 6.22 -16.54 -4.28
CA LYS A 14 6.03 -17.91 -4.76
C LYS A 14 5.39 -17.90 -6.15
N ASN A 15 5.31 -19.07 -6.78
CA ASN A 15 4.60 -19.23 -8.05
C ASN A 15 3.08 -19.06 -7.85
N GLY A 16 2.42 -18.36 -8.77
CA GLY A 16 0.99 -18.04 -8.68
C GLY A 16 0.64 -16.79 -7.85
N ASP A 17 1.63 -16.15 -7.22
CA ASP A 17 1.42 -14.92 -6.47
C ASP A 17 1.19 -13.69 -7.36
N TYR A 18 0.45 -12.72 -6.81
CA TYR A 18 0.38 -11.35 -7.30
C TYR A 18 0.87 -10.38 -6.21
N VAL A 19 1.34 -9.20 -6.63
CA VAL A 19 1.78 -8.14 -5.70
C VAL A 19 0.76 -6.99 -5.69
N ALA A 20 0.26 -6.65 -4.51
CA ALA A 20 -0.66 -5.52 -4.32
C ALA A 20 0.05 -4.34 -3.67
N ILE A 21 -0.02 -3.17 -4.29
CA ILE A 21 0.44 -1.90 -3.74
C ILE A 21 -0.78 -1.17 -3.16
N ASN A 22 -0.88 -1.13 -1.83
CA ASN A 22 -1.93 -0.47 -1.08
C ASN A 22 -1.42 0.88 -0.57
N ALA A 23 -1.73 1.97 -1.28
CA ALA A 23 -1.15 3.28 -1.03
C ALA A 23 -2.12 4.20 -0.27
N TYR A 24 -1.81 4.48 1.00
CA TYR A 24 -2.48 5.49 1.84
C TYR A 24 -1.73 6.81 1.76
N VAL A 25 -1.76 7.41 0.57
CA VAL A 25 -1.13 8.69 0.21
C VAL A 25 -2.11 9.46 -0.67
N PRO A 26 -1.96 10.79 -0.82
CA PRO A 26 -2.84 11.59 -1.67
C PRO A 26 -2.90 11.03 -3.09
N ARG A 27 -4.12 10.91 -3.63
CA ARG A 27 -4.33 10.49 -5.00
C ARG A 27 -4.27 11.71 -5.92
N ASN A 28 -3.07 12.01 -6.39
CA ASN A 28 -2.78 13.07 -7.35
C ASN A 28 -1.90 12.50 -8.48
N GLU A 29 -1.76 13.26 -9.57
CA GLU A 29 -1.01 12.84 -10.77
C GLU A 29 0.43 12.43 -10.43
N ALA A 30 1.14 13.22 -9.63
CA ALA A 30 2.51 12.92 -9.23
C ALA A 30 2.63 11.56 -8.51
N ASN A 31 1.72 11.27 -7.57
CA ASN A 31 1.74 10.01 -6.82
C ASN A 31 1.28 8.84 -7.69
N GLU A 32 0.31 9.05 -8.58
CA GLU A 32 -0.13 8.04 -9.55
C GLU A 32 1.01 7.65 -10.50
N ASP A 33 1.76 8.61 -11.04
CA ASP A 33 2.89 8.38 -11.95
C ASP A 33 4.05 7.67 -11.25
N LEU A 34 4.41 8.14 -10.06
CA LEU A 34 5.49 7.55 -9.27
C LEU A 34 5.16 6.10 -8.87
N LEU A 35 3.95 5.85 -8.36
CA LEU A 35 3.52 4.51 -7.99
C LEU A 35 3.31 3.60 -9.20
N THR A 36 2.91 4.14 -10.35
CA THR A 36 2.84 3.39 -11.62
C THR A 36 4.23 2.98 -12.09
N THR A 37 5.21 3.88 -11.98
CA THR A 37 6.61 3.58 -12.30
C THR A 37 7.18 2.51 -11.36
N PHE A 38 6.93 2.65 -10.06
CA PHE A 38 7.32 1.67 -9.05
C PHE A 38 6.69 0.29 -9.30
N ARG A 39 5.39 0.25 -9.62
CA ARG A 39 4.69 -0.97 -10.06
C ARG A 39 5.34 -1.58 -11.30
N GLY A 40 5.71 -0.75 -12.28
CA GLY A 40 6.40 -1.18 -13.49
C GLY A 40 7.74 -1.86 -13.20
N LYS A 41 8.51 -1.35 -12.23
CA LYS A 41 9.74 -2.00 -11.77
C LYS A 41 9.48 -3.40 -11.20
N ILE A 42 8.50 -3.54 -10.30
CA ILE A 42 8.10 -4.83 -9.74
C ILE A 42 7.71 -5.82 -10.85
N VAL A 43 6.92 -5.39 -11.83
CA VAL A 43 6.54 -6.24 -12.98
C VAL A 43 7.78 -6.65 -13.78
N SER A 44 8.68 -5.70 -14.05
CA SER A 44 9.88 -5.94 -14.86
C SER A 44 10.83 -6.96 -14.22
N GLU A 45 10.96 -6.94 -12.90
CA GLU A 45 11.90 -7.76 -12.14
C GLU A 45 11.31 -9.11 -11.74
N PHE A 46 10.14 -9.11 -11.10
CA PHE A 46 9.55 -10.31 -10.50
C PHE A 46 8.60 -11.07 -11.44
N LYS A 47 8.20 -10.46 -12.57
CA LYS A 47 7.25 -11.01 -13.56
C LYS A 47 5.92 -11.47 -12.94
N LYS A 48 5.46 -10.78 -11.90
CA LYS A 48 4.18 -11.06 -11.22
C LYS A 48 3.09 -10.10 -11.69
N ALA A 49 1.84 -10.57 -11.67
CA ALA A 49 0.69 -9.69 -11.79
C ALA A 49 0.70 -8.68 -10.63
N THR A 50 0.27 -7.45 -10.89
CA THR A 50 0.28 -6.39 -9.88
C THR A 50 -1.03 -5.63 -9.81
N THR A 51 -1.38 -5.14 -8.63
CA THR A 51 -2.44 -4.16 -8.41
C THR A 51 -1.88 -2.91 -7.75
N LEU A 52 -2.50 -1.76 -8.02
CA LEU A 52 -2.23 -0.50 -7.35
C LEU A 52 -3.55 0.11 -6.93
N GLY A 53 -3.73 0.34 -5.63
CA GLY A 53 -4.94 0.92 -5.07
C GLY A 53 -4.62 2.07 -4.13
N PHE A 54 -5.37 3.16 -4.24
CA PHE A 54 -5.30 4.28 -3.29
C PHE A 54 -6.33 4.08 -2.16
N GLY A 55 -5.83 4.04 -0.94
CA GLY A 55 -6.62 3.87 0.27
C GLY A 55 -7.35 5.15 0.67
N PRO A 56 -8.46 5.03 1.42
CA PRO A 56 -9.10 3.79 1.84
C PRO A 56 -10.03 3.17 0.79
N ARG A 57 -10.24 3.82 -0.36
CA ARG A 57 -11.24 3.43 -1.37
C ARG A 57 -11.12 1.97 -1.83
N PHE A 58 -9.91 1.45 -2.04
CA PHE A 58 -9.74 0.08 -2.56
C PHE A 58 -10.32 -1.00 -1.62
N LEU A 59 -10.50 -0.70 -0.33
CA LEU A 59 -11.08 -1.62 0.64
C LEU A 59 -12.48 -2.10 0.22
N HIS A 60 -13.21 -1.27 -0.52
CA HIS A 60 -14.56 -1.58 -1.00
C HIS A 60 -14.60 -2.25 -2.39
N SER A 61 -13.47 -2.35 -3.08
CA SER A 61 -13.40 -2.92 -4.44
C SER A 61 -12.65 -4.23 -4.49
N THR A 62 -11.46 -4.30 -3.88
CA THR A 62 -10.57 -5.47 -3.96
C THR A 62 -10.49 -6.23 -2.65
N GLY A 63 -11.31 -5.88 -1.64
CA GLY A 63 -11.32 -6.52 -0.33
C GLY A 63 -11.52 -8.04 -0.41
N GLN A 64 -12.42 -8.52 -1.27
CA GLN A 64 -12.63 -9.96 -1.46
C GLN A 64 -11.39 -10.64 -2.05
N LEU A 65 -10.74 -10.03 -3.04
CA LEU A 65 -9.49 -10.57 -3.60
C LEU A 65 -8.38 -10.60 -2.54
N HIS A 66 -8.22 -9.52 -1.77
CA HIS A 66 -7.12 -9.35 -0.82
C HIS A 66 -7.26 -10.20 0.45
N LYS A 67 -8.48 -10.32 0.97
CA LYS A 67 -8.73 -10.89 2.30
C LYS A 67 -9.55 -12.18 2.25
N GLY A 68 -10.54 -12.26 1.36
CA GLY A 68 -11.43 -13.41 1.23
C GLY A 68 -11.03 -14.44 0.17
N GLY A 69 -10.06 -14.12 -0.70
CA GLY A 69 -9.63 -14.94 -1.82
C GLY A 69 -8.52 -15.93 -1.46
N ALA A 70 -7.91 -16.51 -2.50
CA ALA A 70 -6.78 -17.42 -2.36
C ALA A 70 -5.58 -16.76 -1.66
N ASP A 71 -4.72 -17.57 -1.04
CA ASP A 71 -3.51 -17.10 -0.36
C ASP A 71 -2.31 -16.88 -1.28
N ASN A 72 -2.54 -16.08 -2.31
CA ASN A 72 -1.55 -15.73 -3.31
C ASN A 72 -1.32 -14.21 -3.43
N GLY A 73 -1.84 -13.41 -2.50
CA GLY A 73 -1.55 -11.98 -2.41
C GLY A 73 -0.30 -11.70 -1.57
N VAL A 74 0.63 -10.92 -2.13
CA VAL A 74 1.75 -10.32 -1.39
C VAL A 74 1.58 -8.80 -1.39
N PHE A 75 1.54 -8.20 -0.22
CA PHE A 75 1.05 -6.83 -0.05
C PHE A 75 2.19 -5.88 0.35
N ILE A 76 2.22 -4.71 -0.28
CA ILE A 76 3.08 -3.58 0.08
C ILE A 76 2.14 -2.45 0.48
N GLN A 77 2.06 -2.15 1.77
CA GLN A 77 1.32 -1.01 2.27
C GLN A 77 2.25 0.20 2.35
N ILE A 78 1.90 1.27 1.66
CA ILE A 78 2.62 2.55 1.69
C ILE A 78 1.76 3.54 2.44
N THR A 79 2.32 4.16 3.47
CA THR A 79 1.64 5.18 4.29
C THR A 79 2.55 6.41 4.39
N ALA A 80 1.97 7.58 4.60
CA ALA A 80 2.75 8.79 4.85
C ALA A 80 2.08 9.68 5.90
N ASP A 81 2.87 10.51 6.57
CA ASP A 81 2.31 11.62 7.33
C ASP A 81 1.70 12.66 6.38
N PRO A 82 0.54 13.25 6.72
CA PRO A 82 -0.08 14.28 5.90
C PRO A 82 0.73 15.58 5.94
N LEU A 83 0.74 16.35 4.84
CA LEU A 83 1.33 17.70 4.82
C LEU A 83 0.50 18.69 5.63
N GLU A 84 -0.82 18.55 5.53
CA GLU A 84 -1.81 19.32 6.27
C GLU A 84 -2.79 18.34 6.90
N ASP A 85 -3.01 18.46 8.20
CA ASP A 85 -3.96 17.64 8.92
C ASP A 85 -5.15 18.48 9.36
N ILE A 86 -6.33 18.14 8.84
CA ILE A 86 -7.56 18.91 9.01
C ILE A 86 -8.44 18.20 10.04
N GLU A 87 -8.84 18.93 11.07
CA GLU A 87 -9.82 18.46 12.06
C GLU A 87 -11.17 18.16 11.38
N ILE A 88 -11.76 17.02 11.73
CA ILE A 88 -13.11 16.69 11.28
C ILE A 88 -14.08 17.38 12.24
N PRO A 89 -14.96 18.28 11.75
CA PRO A 89 -15.89 18.99 12.61
C PRO A 89 -16.68 18.01 13.48
N THR A 90 -16.77 18.31 14.78
CA THR A 90 -17.55 17.57 15.79
C THR A 90 -17.06 16.15 16.16
N GLU A 91 -16.06 15.59 15.46
CA GLU A 91 -15.60 14.21 15.70
C GLU A 91 -14.44 14.10 16.70
N GLY A 92 -13.76 15.21 17.02
CA GLY A 92 -12.60 15.20 17.95
C GLY A 92 -11.37 14.45 17.41
N ILE A 93 -11.32 14.21 16.10
CA ILE A 93 -10.20 13.60 15.37
C ILE A 93 -9.97 14.33 14.05
N SER A 94 -8.77 14.18 13.51
CA SER A 94 -8.39 14.72 12.20
C SER A 94 -8.57 13.70 11.06
N PHE A 95 -8.61 14.18 9.82
CA PHE A 95 -8.60 13.32 8.63
C PHE A 95 -7.34 12.46 8.55
N GLY A 96 -6.18 12.98 8.95
CA GLY A 96 -4.93 12.24 9.05
C GLY A 96 -5.01 11.13 10.08
N THR A 97 -5.62 11.38 11.24
CA THR A 97 -5.92 10.34 12.24
C THR A 97 -6.82 9.25 11.66
N LEU A 98 -7.89 9.64 10.98
CA LEU A 98 -8.83 8.72 10.35
C LEU A 98 -8.17 7.84 9.27
N VAL A 99 -7.34 8.43 8.39
CA VAL A 99 -6.59 7.68 7.35
C VAL A 99 -5.57 6.74 8.00
N ARG A 100 -4.87 7.19 9.03
CA ARG A 100 -3.89 6.37 9.76
C ARG A 100 -4.56 5.16 10.40
N ALA A 101 -5.67 5.37 11.11
CA ALA A 101 -6.46 4.29 11.72
C ALA A 101 -6.93 3.27 10.66
N GLN A 102 -7.44 3.74 9.51
CA GLN A 102 -7.85 2.86 8.42
C GLN A 102 -6.68 2.07 7.81
N SER A 103 -5.49 2.67 7.70
CA SER A 103 -4.29 1.97 7.22
C SER A 103 -3.82 0.88 8.18
N ILE A 104 -3.86 1.15 9.49
CA ILE A 104 -3.52 0.18 10.53
C ILE A 104 -4.50 -0.99 10.49
N GLY A 105 -5.81 -0.70 10.50
CA GLY A 105 -6.84 -1.75 10.45
C GLY A 105 -6.78 -2.60 9.18
N ASP A 106 -6.39 -2.03 8.04
CA ASP A 106 -6.14 -2.82 6.82
C ASP A 106 -4.95 -3.76 6.97
N PHE A 107 -3.84 -3.28 7.53
CA PHE A 107 -2.63 -4.06 7.76
C PHE A 107 -2.89 -5.22 8.74
N GLU A 108 -3.49 -4.92 9.90
CA GLU A 108 -3.83 -5.92 10.91
C GLU A 108 -4.81 -6.96 10.38
N ALA A 109 -5.77 -6.55 9.54
CA ALA A 109 -6.70 -7.48 8.90
C ALA A 109 -6.01 -8.42 7.88
N LEU A 110 -4.93 -7.97 7.22
CA LEU A 110 -4.11 -8.82 6.35
C LEU A 110 -3.28 -9.79 7.20
N GLU A 111 -2.61 -9.31 8.26
CA GLU A 111 -1.82 -10.15 9.16
C GLU A 111 -2.67 -11.22 9.86
N ALA A 112 -3.84 -10.85 10.38
CA ALA A 112 -4.76 -11.78 11.04
C ALA A 112 -5.27 -12.90 10.11
N ARG A 113 -5.18 -12.68 8.79
CA ARG A 113 -5.51 -13.67 7.75
C ARG A 113 -4.30 -14.47 7.27
N GLY A 114 -3.12 -14.27 7.88
CA GLY A 114 -1.87 -14.90 7.50
C GLY A 114 -1.30 -14.38 6.18
N ARG A 115 -1.76 -13.22 5.70
CA ARG A 115 -1.25 -12.65 4.44
C ARG A 115 0.17 -12.13 4.62
N ARG A 116 0.96 -12.26 3.56
CA ARG A 116 2.31 -11.70 3.49
C ARG A 116 2.21 -10.21 3.21
N VAL A 117 2.43 -9.37 4.22
CA VAL A 117 2.38 -7.91 4.08
C VAL A 117 3.63 -7.24 4.67
N ILE A 118 4.13 -6.21 3.98
CA ILE A 118 5.10 -5.26 4.52
C ILE A 118 4.49 -3.87 4.55
N ARG A 119 4.77 -3.10 5.60
CA ARG A 119 4.41 -1.69 5.70
C ARG A 119 5.65 -0.82 5.55
N ILE A 120 5.57 0.15 4.65
CA ILE A 120 6.53 1.23 4.50
C ILE A 120 5.84 2.53 4.92
N HIS A 121 6.41 3.21 5.91
CA HIS A 121 5.97 4.53 6.32
C HIS A 121 6.94 5.60 5.84
N LEU A 122 6.41 6.65 5.25
CA LEU A 122 7.16 7.76 4.70
C LEU A 122 6.92 9.01 5.56
N PRO A 123 7.95 9.84 5.81
CA PRO A 123 7.80 11.05 6.61
C PRO A 123 6.97 12.13 5.90
N LYS A 124 6.79 12.02 4.57
CA LYS A 124 5.99 12.94 3.76
C LYS A 124 5.35 12.21 2.57
N PRO A 125 4.26 12.76 1.99
CA PRO A 125 3.52 12.11 0.93
C PRO A 125 4.06 12.40 -0.49
N ASP A 126 5.15 13.17 -0.62
CA ASP A 126 5.85 13.45 -1.86
C ASP A 126 6.96 12.41 -2.11
N HIS A 127 6.76 11.63 -3.18
CA HIS A 127 7.33 10.30 -3.36
C HIS A 127 8.63 10.23 -4.17
N ILE A 128 9.42 11.31 -4.19
CA ILE A 128 10.62 11.42 -5.06
C ILE A 128 11.64 10.30 -4.79
N HIS A 129 11.63 9.71 -3.59
CA HIS A 129 12.54 8.65 -3.18
C HIS A 129 12.05 7.22 -3.49
N LEU A 130 10.84 7.03 -4.08
CA LEU A 130 10.34 5.68 -4.39
C LEU A 130 11.10 4.99 -5.53
N ILE A 131 11.78 5.77 -6.38
CA ILE A 131 12.41 5.31 -7.62
C ILE A 131 13.94 5.15 -7.49
N LYS A 132 14.54 5.64 -6.41
CA LYS A 132 15.96 5.43 -6.08
C LYS A 132 16.10 4.25 -5.10
#